data_AF-A0A8T4TIB9-F1
#
_entry.id   AF-A0A8T4TIB9-F1
#
_cell.length_a   1.000
_cell.length_b   1.000
_cell.length_c   1.000
_cell.angle_alpha   90.00
_cell.angle_beta   90.00
_cell.angle_gamma   90.00
#
_symmetry.space_group_name_H-M   'P 1'
#
loop_
_entity.id
_entity.type
_entity.pdbx_description
1 polymer ?
#
loop_
_entity_poly.entity_id
_entity_poly.type
_entity_poly.pdbx_seq_one_letter_code
_entity_poly.pdbx_strand_id
1 'polypeptide(L)'
;MNFYYDLSATLQDLGFYDFILPFLLVFTIVFAILEKTKILGVDKDNESKRNINAVIALVLGLLIVNQFEIVQSLNTFLPKISFFIVIALMVLILFGLFGANVERGLGGILLLAAAVISLIATYWALGPSLDFRVPYWVEDNVGTITAGLIVLIIIFGVISKPGDSSSTRLDNMTKAIDKMFGKGT
;
A
#
# COMPACT_ATOMS: atom_id res chain seq x y z
N MET A 1 30.09 -11.30 -28.88
CA MET A 1 28.73 -11.79 -28.58
C MET A 1 28.75 -12.31 -27.15
N ASN A 2 27.94 -11.76 -26.24
CA ASN A 2 27.90 -12.28 -24.86
C ASN A 2 26.77 -13.33 -24.79
N PHE A 3 27.15 -14.59 -24.60
CA PHE A 3 26.25 -15.74 -24.48
C PHE A 3 25.02 -15.48 -23.58
N TYR A 4 25.19 -14.72 -22.49
CA TYR A 4 24.10 -14.36 -21.58
C TYR A 4 23.01 -13.50 -22.22
N TYR A 5 23.38 -12.51 -23.04
CA TYR A 5 22.38 -11.66 -23.71
C TYR A 5 21.62 -12.47 -24.76
N ASP A 6 22.32 -13.32 -25.51
CA ASP A 6 21.70 -14.15 -26.54
C ASP A 6 20.74 -15.19 -25.94
N LEU A 7 21.11 -15.81 -24.82
CA LEU A 7 20.24 -16.75 -24.10
C LEU A 7 18.99 -16.05 -23.55
N SER A 8 19.15 -14.88 -22.92
CA SER A 8 18.03 -14.13 -22.37
C SER A 8 17.07 -13.66 -23.46
N ALA A 9 17.60 -13.16 -24.58
CA ALA A 9 16.80 -12.77 -25.74
C ALA A 9 16.03 -13.96 -26.31
N THR A 10 16.70 -15.11 -26.48
CA THR A 10 16.04 -16.34 -26.97
C THR A 10 14.91 -16.79 -26.04
N LEU A 11 15.11 -16.76 -24.72
CA LEU A 11 14.05 -17.12 -23.75
C LEU A 11 12.87 -16.14 -23.79
N GLN A 12 13.16 -14.85 -23.97
CA GLN A 12 12.13 -13.82 -24.09
C GLN A 12 11.33 -13.98 -25.38
N ASP A 13 11.98 -14.26 -26.51
CA ASP A 13 11.32 -14.47 -27.80
C ASP A 13 10.46 -15.75 -27.81
N LEU A 14 10.85 -16.77 -27.04
CA LEU A 14 10.05 -17.97 -26.80
C LEU A 14 8.86 -17.74 -25.85
N GLY A 15 8.72 -16.54 -25.29
CA GLY A 15 7.67 -16.21 -24.32
C GLY A 15 7.87 -16.86 -22.95
N PHE A 16 9.06 -17.39 -22.65
CA PHE A 16 9.30 -18.14 -21.40
C PHE A 16 8.87 -17.34 -20.16
N TYR A 17 9.23 -16.06 -20.09
CA TYR A 17 8.87 -15.18 -18.98
C TYR A 17 7.36 -14.91 -18.90
N ASP A 18 6.72 -14.75 -20.07
CA ASP A 18 5.28 -14.48 -20.16
C ASP A 18 4.43 -15.66 -19.68
N PHE A 19 4.95 -16.88 -19.68
CA PHE A 19 4.27 -18.06 -19.13
C PHE A 19 4.73 -18.41 -17.71
N ILE A 20 6.03 -18.36 -17.42
CA ILE A 20 6.57 -18.82 -16.14
C ILE A 20 6.19 -17.90 -14.98
N LEU A 21 6.13 -16.58 -15.20
CA LEU A 21 5.77 -15.61 -14.18
C LEU A 21 4.31 -15.77 -13.71
N PRO A 22 3.30 -15.79 -14.60
CA PRO A 22 1.93 -16.04 -14.18
C PRO A 22 1.73 -17.46 -13.64
N PHE A 23 2.44 -18.46 -14.16
CA PHE A 23 2.44 -19.80 -13.60
C PHE A 23 2.84 -19.81 -12.12
N LEU A 24 4.01 -19.24 -11.81
CA LEU A 24 4.54 -19.21 -10.45
C LEU A 24 3.63 -18.44 -9.50
N LEU A 25 3.04 -17.35 -9.97
CA LEU A 25 2.06 -16.58 -9.20
C LEU A 25 0.85 -17.45 -8.82
N VAL A 26 0.20 -18.04 -9.82
CA VAL A 26 -1.01 -18.84 -9.63
C VAL A 26 -0.72 -20.06 -8.76
N PHE A 27 0.36 -20.77 -9.07
CA PHE A 27 0.86 -21.90 -8.26
C PHE A 27 1.02 -21.50 -6.80
N THR A 28 1.72 -20.40 -6.53
CA THR A 28 2.03 -19.96 -5.16
C THR A 28 0.77 -19.55 -4.41
N ILE A 29 -0.14 -18.81 -5.06
CA ILE A 29 -1.40 -18.36 -4.44
C ILE A 29 -2.28 -19.57 -4.12
N VAL A 30 -2.49 -20.47 -5.07
CA VAL A 30 -3.31 -21.66 -4.87
C VAL A 30 -2.71 -22.55 -3.79
N PHE A 31 -1.39 -22.78 -3.83
CA PHE A 31 -0.67 -23.55 -2.82
C PHE A 31 -0.84 -22.94 -1.42
N ALA A 32 -0.63 -21.63 -1.29
CA ALA A 32 -0.77 -20.93 -0.02
C ALA A 32 -2.20 -20.96 0.53
N ILE A 33 -3.21 -20.85 -0.35
CA ILE A 33 -4.62 -20.98 0.03
C ILE A 33 -4.90 -22.40 0.54
N LEU A 34 -4.50 -23.44 -0.19
CA LEU A 34 -4.69 -24.83 0.23
C LEU A 34 -3.97 -25.13 1.55
N GLU A 35 -2.76 -24.60 1.72
CA GLU A 35 -1.97 -24.75 2.94
C GLU A 35 -2.63 -24.07 4.14
N LYS A 36 -3.07 -22.82 4.00
CA LYS A 36 -3.73 -22.05 5.08
C LYS A 36 -5.12 -22.58 5.42
N THR A 37 -5.89 -23.02 4.43
CA THR A 37 -7.26 -23.50 4.64
C THR A 37 -7.33 -24.94 5.14
N LYS A 38 -6.26 -25.73 4.93
CA LYS A 38 -6.20 -27.15 5.29
C LYS A 38 -7.37 -27.96 4.69
N ILE A 39 -7.92 -27.53 3.55
CA ILE A 39 -9.13 -28.09 2.93
C ILE A 39 -8.98 -29.56 2.50
N LEU A 40 -7.76 -29.98 2.18
CA LEU A 40 -7.45 -31.37 1.80
C LEU A 40 -7.14 -32.27 3.00
N GLY A 41 -7.42 -31.76 4.21
CA GLY A 41 -7.17 -32.42 5.47
C GLY A 41 -5.78 -32.18 6.02
N VAL A 42 -5.56 -32.76 7.20
CA VAL A 42 -4.31 -32.69 7.95
C VAL A 42 -3.68 -34.07 8.08
N ASP A 43 -2.37 -34.11 8.31
CA ASP A 43 -1.65 -35.32 8.70
C ASP A 43 -1.77 -35.58 10.21
N LYS A 44 -1.15 -36.66 10.70
CA LYS A 44 -1.14 -37.09 12.11
C LYS A 44 -0.63 -36.00 13.06
N ASP A 45 0.27 -35.14 12.59
CA ASP A 45 0.83 -34.02 13.35
C ASP A 45 0.00 -32.74 13.26
N ASN A 46 -1.25 -32.81 12.77
CA ASN A 46 -2.16 -31.67 12.56
C ASN A 46 -1.65 -30.63 11.53
N GLU A 47 -0.65 -31.01 10.73
CA GLU A 47 -0.08 -30.22 9.65
C GLU A 47 -0.83 -30.42 8.34
N SER A 48 -0.83 -29.40 7.47
CA SER A 48 -1.48 -29.49 6.15
C SER A 48 -0.76 -30.51 5.27
N LYS A 49 -1.50 -31.24 4.42
CA LYS A 49 -0.92 -32.23 3.48
C LYS A 49 -0.16 -31.55 2.33
N ARG A 50 1.01 -31.00 2.64
CA ARG A 50 1.79 -30.12 1.78
C ARG A 50 2.12 -30.70 0.41
N ASN A 51 2.45 -32.00 0.34
CA ASN A 51 2.76 -32.67 -0.94
C ASN A 51 1.54 -32.69 -1.88
N ILE A 52 0.35 -32.96 -1.34
CA ILE A 52 -0.90 -32.99 -2.12
C ILE A 52 -1.27 -31.58 -2.55
N ASN A 53 -1.18 -30.60 -1.63
CA ASN A 53 -1.42 -29.20 -1.95
C ASN A 53 -0.51 -28.72 -3.08
N ALA A 54 0.79 -29.08 -3.05
CA ALA A 54 1.76 -28.71 -4.08
C ALA A 54 1.40 -29.31 -5.44
N VAL A 55 1.06 -30.60 -5.50
CA VAL A 55 0.66 -31.26 -6.76
C VAL A 55 -0.61 -30.62 -7.34
N ILE A 56 -1.61 -30.35 -6.51
CA ILE A 56 -2.86 -29.74 -6.99
C ILE A 56 -2.63 -28.30 -7.46
N ALA A 57 -1.88 -27.50 -6.68
CA ALA A 57 -1.52 -26.15 -7.09
C ALA A 57 -0.70 -26.14 -8.39
N LEU A 58 0.19 -27.11 -8.59
CA LEU A 58 0.96 -27.28 -9.82
C LEU A 58 0.04 -27.55 -11.01
N VAL A 59 -0.87 -28.52 -10.88
CA VAL A 59 -1.82 -28.85 -11.94
C VAL A 59 -2.70 -27.64 -12.27
N LEU A 60 -3.26 -26.97 -11.27
CA LEU A 60 -4.10 -25.79 -11.46
C LEU A 60 -3.32 -24.62 -12.09
N GLY A 61 -2.08 -24.39 -11.65
CA GLY A 61 -1.20 -23.38 -12.24
C GLY A 61 -0.94 -23.65 -13.72
N LEU A 62 -0.58 -24.89 -14.09
CA LEU A 62 -0.36 -25.27 -15.49
C LEU A 62 -1.63 -25.15 -16.35
N LEU A 63 -2.79 -25.53 -15.80
CA LEU A 63 -4.08 -25.39 -16.50
C LEU A 63 -4.44 -23.94 -16.78
N ILE A 64 -4.17 -23.03 -15.84
CA ILE A 64 -4.44 -21.60 -16.02
C ILE A 64 -3.51 -21.00 -17.09
N VAL A 65 -2.24 -21.38 -17.09
CA VAL A 65 -1.24 -20.86 -18.02
C VAL A 65 -1.49 -21.32 -19.46
N ASN A 66 -2.17 -22.44 -19.64
CA ASN A 66 -2.63 -22.90 -20.96
C ASN A 66 -3.68 -21.97 -21.60
N GLN A 67 -4.31 -21.07 -20.82
CA GLN A 67 -5.28 -20.10 -21.32
C GLN A 67 -4.60 -18.77 -21.65
N PHE A 68 -4.28 -18.55 -22.93
CA PHE A 68 -3.55 -17.37 -23.40
C PHE A 68 -4.20 -16.04 -23.00
N GLU A 69 -5.52 -15.92 -23.05
CA GLU A 69 -6.23 -14.69 -22.66
C GLU A 69 -6.06 -14.35 -21.17
N ILE A 70 -6.05 -15.38 -20.31
CA ILE A 70 -5.82 -15.21 -18.88
C ILE A 70 -4.36 -14.82 -18.63
N VAL A 71 -3.41 -15.45 -19.33
CA VAL A 71 -1.99 -15.11 -19.24
C VAL A 71 -1.73 -13.66 -19.65
N GLN A 72 -2.31 -13.18 -20.76
CA GLN A 72 -2.19 -11.78 -21.19
C GLN A 72 -2.76 -10.80 -20.16
N SER A 73 -3.92 -11.15 -19.60
CA SER A 73 -4.53 -10.37 -18.52
C SER A 73 -3.62 -10.33 -17.30
N LEU A 74 -3.08 -11.47 -16.87
CA LEU A 74 -2.13 -11.56 -15.76
C LEU A 74 -0.86 -10.76 -16.02
N ASN A 75 -0.28 -10.82 -17.23
CA ASN A 75 0.91 -10.05 -17.57
C ASN A 75 0.65 -8.53 -17.59
N THR A 76 -0.59 -8.11 -17.84
CA THR A 76 -1.00 -6.71 -17.69
C THR A 76 -1.24 -6.33 -16.23
N PHE A 77 -1.78 -7.25 -15.41
CA PHE A 77 -2.11 -7.00 -14.00
C PHE A 77 -0.90 -7.14 -13.05
N LEU A 78 0.01 -8.06 -13.32
CA LEU A 78 1.14 -8.42 -12.46
C LEU A 78 2.05 -7.23 -12.15
N PRO A 79 2.51 -6.45 -13.15
CA PRO A 79 3.31 -5.26 -12.90
C PRO A 79 2.56 -4.24 -12.04
N LYS A 80 1.25 -4.07 -12.29
CA LYS A 80 0.38 -3.12 -11.57
C LYS A 80 0.27 -3.47 -10.09
N ILE A 81 0.01 -4.75 -9.77
CA ILE A 81 -0.07 -5.23 -8.38
C ILE A 81 1.29 -5.16 -7.70
N SER A 82 2.35 -5.59 -8.38
CA SER A 82 3.71 -5.60 -7.83
C SER A 82 4.14 -4.18 -7.45
N PHE A 83 3.87 -3.21 -8.32
CA PHE A 83 4.12 -1.82 -8.05
C PHE A 83 3.27 -1.28 -6.89
N PHE A 84 1.98 -1.61 -6.83
CA PHE A 84 1.12 -1.24 -5.70
C PHE A 84 1.64 -1.78 -4.36
N ILE A 85 2.13 -3.03 -4.32
CA ILE A 85 2.75 -3.60 -3.12
C ILE A 85 4.01 -2.82 -2.75
N VAL A 86 4.87 -2.47 -3.70
CA VAL A 86 6.07 -1.66 -3.43
C VAL A 86 5.69 -0.31 -2.81
N ILE A 87 4.66 0.36 -3.31
CA ILE A 87 4.17 1.62 -2.74
C ILE A 87 3.59 1.43 -1.34
N ALA A 88 2.77 0.40 -1.15
CA ALA A 88 2.21 0.09 0.16
C ALA A 88 3.34 -0.19 1.18
N LEU A 89 4.39 -0.89 0.76
CA LEU A 89 5.59 -1.11 1.57
C LEU A 89 6.34 0.20 1.85
N MET A 90 6.52 1.07 0.85
CA MET A 90 7.14 2.38 1.05
C MET A 90 6.36 3.21 2.06
N VAL A 91 5.03 3.26 1.96
CA VAL A 91 4.16 3.93 2.93
C VAL A 91 4.26 3.31 4.32
N LEU A 92 4.26 1.98 4.42
CA LEU A 92 4.44 1.26 5.69
C LEU A 92 5.81 1.56 6.31
N ILE A 93 6.87 1.63 5.50
CA ILE A 93 8.22 2.00 5.94
C ILE A 93 8.23 3.43 6.46
N LEU A 94 7.58 4.38 5.77
CA LEU A 94 7.45 5.75 6.27
C LEU A 94 6.71 5.79 7.60
N PHE A 95 5.58 5.08 7.74
CA PHE A 95 4.87 4.98 9.01
C PHE A 95 5.70 4.34 10.13
N GLY A 96 6.47 3.29 9.81
CA GLY A 96 7.38 2.64 10.76
C GLY A 96 8.54 3.55 11.16
N LEU A 97 9.13 4.28 10.20
CA LEU A 97 10.28 5.16 10.41
C LEU A 97 9.92 6.40 11.23
N PHE A 98 8.76 7.00 10.98
CA PHE A 98 8.31 8.17 11.72
C PHE A 98 7.72 7.84 13.10
N GLY A 99 7.74 6.56 13.48
CA GLY A 99 7.36 6.12 14.81
C GLY A 99 5.85 6.16 14.99
N ALA A 100 5.25 4.99 15.20
CA ALA A 100 3.88 4.83 15.66
C ALA A 100 3.67 5.31 17.12
N ASN A 101 4.24 6.46 17.50
CA ASN A 101 3.78 7.27 18.61
C ASN A 101 3.02 8.46 18.03
N VAL A 102 1.85 8.17 17.47
CA VAL A 102 0.82 9.18 17.18
C VAL A 102 0.21 9.60 18.52
N GLU A 103 1.03 10.21 19.38
CA GLU A 103 0.54 10.96 20.53
C GLU A 103 -0.16 12.20 19.97
N ARG A 104 -1.49 12.10 19.89
CA ARG A 104 -2.49 13.14 19.59
C ARG A 104 -1.89 14.54 19.36
N GLY A 105 -1.52 14.81 18.11
CA GLY A 105 -0.97 16.09 17.67
C GLY A 105 -0.66 16.08 16.17
N LEU A 106 -0.26 17.24 15.65
CA LEU A 106 0.02 17.58 14.24
C LEU A 106 0.78 16.51 13.43
N GLY A 107 1.58 15.65 14.07
CA GLY A 107 2.30 14.54 13.42
C GLY A 107 1.40 13.48 12.80
N GLY A 108 0.25 13.16 13.39
CA GLY A 108 -0.69 12.18 12.81
C GLY A 108 -1.35 12.69 11.54
N ILE A 109 -1.69 13.98 11.50
CA ILE A 109 -2.27 14.64 10.32
C ILE A 109 -1.24 14.78 9.20
N LEU A 110 0.02 15.10 9.55
CA LEU A 110 1.13 15.14 8.59
C LEU A 110 1.44 13.76 7.99
N LEU A 111 1.36 12.69 8.77
CA LEU A 111 1.54 11.32 8.28
C LEU A 111 0.38 10.87 7.38
N LEU A 112 -0.86 11.19 7.76
CA LEU A 112 -2.02 10.96 6.90
C LEU A 112 -1.92 11.74 5.59
N ALA A 113 -1.50 13.01 5.66
CA ALA A 113 -1.25 13.85 4.51
C ALA A 113 -0.14 13.27 3.61
N ALA A 114 0.98 12.84 4.18
CA ALA A 114 2.07 12.24 3.42
C ALA A 114 1.65 10.92 2.75
N ALA A 115 0.86 10.09 3.43
CA ALA A 115 0.30 8.87 2.85
C ALA A 115 -0.69 9.17 1.71
N VAL A 116 -1.58 10.15 1.89
CA VAL A 116 -2.53 10.59 0.86
C VAL A 116 -1.79 11.18 -0.34
N ILE A 117 -0.78 12.03 -0.12
CA ILE A 117 0.08 12.59 -1.18
C ILE A 117 0.83 11.48 -1.91
N SER A 118 1.36 10.48 -1.19
CA SER A 118 2.04 9.32 -1.78
C SER A 118 1.09 8.48 -2.64
N LEU A 119 -0.14 8.27 -2.20
CA LEU A 119 -1.19 7.58 -2.98
C LEU A 119 -1.58 8.36 -4.23
N ILE A 120 -1.70 9.69 -4.13
CA ILE A 120 -2.03 10.57 -5.27
C ILE A 120 -0.87 10.62 -6.26
N ALA A 121 0.37 10.79 -5.79
CA ALA A 121 1.57 10.81 -6.65
C ALA A 121 1.76 9.46 -7.37
N THR A 122 1.51 8.37 -6.66
CA THR A 122 1.46 7.01 -7.21
C THR A 122 0.39 6.90 -8.30
N TYR A 123 -0.83 7.37 -8.02
CA TYR A 123 -1.93 7.35 -8.97
C TYR A 123 -1.61 8.16 -10.23
N TRP A 124 -0.99 9.32 -10.09
CA TRP A 124 -0.52 10.16 -11.20
C TRP A 124 0.56 9.49 -12.04
N ALA A 125 1.56 8.89 -11.39
CA ALA A 125 2.64 8.20 -12.08
C ALA A 125 2.14 6.97 -12.85
N LEU A 126 1.04 6.36 -12.39
CA LEU A 126 0.46 5.15 -12.95
C LEU A 126 -0.73 5.37 -13.87
N GLY A 127 -1.39 6.53 -13.82
CA GLY A 127 -2.61 6.81 -14.59
C GLY A 127 -2.52 6.41 -16.06
N PRO A 128 -1.44 6.79 -16.78
CA PRO A 128 -1.25 6.40 -18.18
C PRO A 128 -1.02 4.89 -18.39
N SER A 129 -0.48 4.17 -17.40
CA SER A 129 -0.11 2.75 -17.51
C SER A 129 -1.24 1.80 -17.11
N LEU A 130 -2.22 2.28 -16.35
CA LEU A 130 -3.30 1.45 -15.82
C LEU A 130 -4.50 1.31 -16.75
N ASP A 131 -4.61 2.14 -17.80
CA ASP A 131 -5.76 2.24 -18.72
C ASP A 131 -7.11 2.43 -17.98
N PHE A 132 -7.06 3.02 -16.78
CA PHE A 132 -8.26 3.38 -16.04
C PHE A 132 -8.88 4.63 -16.64
N ARG A 133 -9.99 4.46 -17.35
CA ARG A 133 -10.82 5.59 -17.82
C ARG A 133 -11.53 6.23 -16.64
N VAL A 134 -10.99 7.35 -16.18
CA VAL A 134 -11.70 8.20 -15.22
C VAL A 134 -12.63 9.16 -15.94
N PRO A 135 -13.68 9.66 -15.27
CA PRO A 135 -14.51 10.72 -15.83
C PRO A 135 -13.65 11.90 -16.26
N TYR A 136 -13.92 12.44 -17.45
CA TYR A 136 -13.13 13.52 -18.06
C TYR A 136 -12.91 14.72 -17.14
N TRP A 137 -13.88 15.05 -16.27
CA TRP A 137 -13.76 16.13 -15.31
C TRP A 137 -12.66 15.90 -14.26
N VAL A 138 -12.37 14.64 -13.90
CA VAL A 138 -11.29 14.29 -12.96
C VAL A 138 -9.94 14.45 -13.65
N GLU A 139 -9.84 13.97 -14.90
CA GLU A 139 -8.62 14.03 -15.71
C GLU A 139 -8.21 15.48 -16.01
N ASP A 140 -9.17 16.32 -16.37
CA ASP A 140 -8.92 17.73 -16.72
C ASP A 140 -8.62 18.60 -15.49
N ASN A 141 -9.21 18.26 -14.33
CA ASN A 141 -9.06 19.06 -13.10
C ASN A 141 -8.09 18.44 -12.08
N VAL A 142 -7.32 17.43 -12.49
CA VAL A 142 -6.47 16.66 -11.59
C VAL A 142 -5.44 17.55 -10.87
N GLY A 143 -4.90 18.58 -11.56
CA GLY A 143 -3.98 19.56 -10.97
C GLY A 143 -4.66 20.42 -9.90
N THR A 144 -5.88 20.87 -10.19
CA THR A 144 -6.72 21.68 -9.30
C THR A 144 -7.15 20.89 -8.06
N ILE A 145 -7.52 19.61 -8.23
CA ILE A 145 -7.88 18.70 -7.14
C ILE A 145 -6.67 18.43 -6.24
N THR A 146 -5.50 18.19 -6.83
CA THR A 146 -4.26 17.93 -6.09
C THR A 146 -3.82 19.17 -5.30
N ALA A 147 -3.83 20.35 -5.93
CA ALA A 147 -3.54 21.61 -5.27
C ALA A 147 -4.55 21.93 -4.15
N GLY A 148 -5.84 21.68 -4.37
CA GLY A 148 -6.89 21.85 -3.38
C GLY A 148 -6.70 20.94 -2.15
N LEU A 149 -6.31 19.68 -2.35
CA LEU A 149 -5.98 18.76 -1.25
C LEU A 149 -4.74 19.19 -0.46
N ILE A 150 -3.68 19.64 -1.14
CA ILE A 150 -2.49 20.18 -0.48
C ILE A 150 -2.86 21.40 0.37
N VAL A 151 -3.67 22.32 -0.17
CA VAL A 151 -4.15 23.50 0.55
C VAL A 151 -5.03 23.11 1.74
N LEU A 152 -5.93 22.14 1.60
CA LEU A 152 -6.74 21.61 2.70
C LEU A 152 -5.88 21.01 3.82
N ILE A 153 -4.84 20.25 3.46
CA ILE A 153 -3.86 19.70 4.40
C ILE A 153 -3.13 20.83 5.14
N ILE A 154 -2.68 21.87 4.42
CA ILE A 154 -2.01 23.03 5.03
C ILE A 154 -2.98 23.76 5.97
N ILE A 155 -4.22 23.98 5.56
CA ILE A 155 -5.26 24.62 6.39
C ILE A 155 -5.50 23.80 7.65
N PHE A 156 -5.71 22.48 7.54
CA PHE A 156 -5.87 21.60 8.69
C PHE A 156 -4.63 21.57 9.60
N GLY A 157 -3.43 21.60 9.01
CA GLY A 157 -2.16 21.67 9.75
C GLY A 157 -1.96 23.00 10.46
N VAL A 158 -2.45 24.11 9.91
CA VAL A 158 -2.39 25.43 10.57
C VAL A 158 -3.45 25.55 11.65
N ILE A 159 -4.67 25.04 11.42
CA ILE A 159 -5.78 25.05 12.39
C ILE A 159 -5.51 24.11 13.57
N SER A 160 -4.78 23.02 13.35
CA SER A 160 -4.47 22.05 14.40
C SER A 160 -3.32 22.47 15.34
N LYS A 161 -2.86 23.73 15.30
CA LYS A 161 -2.10 24.33 16.41
C LYS A 161 -3.06 24.51 17.60
N PRO A 162 -2.97 23.72 18.68
CA PRO A 162 -3.81 23.96 19.84
C PRO A 162 -3.37 25.28 20.47
N GLY A 163 -4.32 26.16 20.74
CA GLY A 163 -4.08 27.42 21.43
C GLY A 163 -3.55 27.19 22.84
N ASP A 164 -2.24 27.26 23.02
CA ASP A 164 -1.58 27.30 24.33
C ASP A 164 -1.32 28.74 24.79
N SER A 165 -2.33 29.60 24.72
CA SER A 165 -2.19 30.98 25.23
C SER A 165 -3.40 31.50 26.01
N SER A 166 -4.55 30.84 25.94
CA SER A 166 -5.75 31.22 26.69
C SER A 166 -5.85 30.50 28.05
N SER A 167 -5.49 29.22 28.13
CA SER A 167 -5.49 28.43 29.38
C SER A 167 -4.41 28.91 30.36
N THR A 168 -3.19 29.15 29.86
CA THR A 168 -2.03 29.58 30.67
C THR A 168 -2.23 30.99 31.26
N ARG A 169 -2.96 31.88 30.58
CA ARG A 169 -3.30 33.21 31.11
C ARG A 169 -4.36 33.17 32.21
N LEU A 170 -5.41 32.36 32.02
CA LEU A 170 -6.45 32.19 33.03
C LEU A 170 -5.91 31.53 34.30
N ASP A 171 -5.04 30.52 34.17
CA ASP A 171 -4.43 29.83 35.31
C ASP A 171 -3.45 30.72 36.09
N ASN A 172 -2.73 31.61 35.39
CA ASN A 172 -1.90 32.63 36.05
C ASN A 172 -2.75 33.72 36.73
N MET A 173 -3.91 34.06 36.17
CA MET A 173 -4.84 35.01 36.77
C MET A 173 -5.55 34.44 37.99
N THR A 174 -5.99 33.17 37.96
CA THR A 174 -6.59 32.50 39.12
C THR A 174 -5.56 32.33 40.23
N LYS A 175 -4.31 31.94 39.93
CA LYS A 175 -3.23 31.89 40.92
C LYS A 175 -2.87 33.25 41.49
N ALA A 176 -2.89 34.32 40.68
CA ALA A 176 -2.66 35.67 41.15
C ALA A 176 -3.80 36.18 42.05
N ILE A 177 -5.05 35.86 41.71
CA ILE A 177 -6.24 36.15 42.52
C ILE A 177 -6.17 35.35 43.82
N ASP A 178 -5.90 34.05 43.78
CA ASP A 178 -5.83 33.19 44.96
C ASP A 178 -4.67 33.60 45.90
N LYS A 179 -3.55 34.08 45.34
CA LYS A 179 -2.44 34.64 46.11
C LYS A 179 -2.74 36.02 46.71
N MET A 180 -3.61 36.82 46.08
CA MET A 180 -4.05 38.13 46.59
C MET A 180 -5.19 38.02 47.61
N PHE A 181 -6.03 37.00 47.49
CA PHE A 181 -7.17 36.73 48.38
C PHE A 181 -6.92 35.58 49.35
N GLY A 182 -5.68 35.10 49.43
CA GLY A 182 -5.29 33.91 50.16
C GLY A 182 -5.79 33.88 51.60
N LYS A 183 -6.72 32.97 51.88
CA LYS A 183 -6.78 32.28 53.17
C LYS A 183 -5.51 31.43 53.25
N GLY A 184 -4.50 31.95 53.92
CA GLY A 184 -3.39 31.14 54.40
C GLY A 184 -3.89 30.20 55.48
N THR A 185 -3.98 28.91 55.14
CA THR A 185 -3.72 27.68 55.90
C THR A 185 -4.38 26.51 55.17
#